data_AF-A0A7C1JEE3-F1
#
_entry.id   AF-A0A7C1JEE3-F1
#
_cell.length_a   1.000
_cell.length_b   1.000
_cell.length_c   1.000
_cell.angle_alpha   90.00
_cell.angle_beta   90.00
_cell.angle_gamma   90.00
#
_symmetry.space_group_name_H-M   'P 1'
#
loop_
_entity.id
_entity.type
_entity.pdbx_description
1 polymer ?
#
loop_
_entity_poly.entity_id
_entity_poly.type
_entity_poly.pdbx_seq_one_letter_code
_entity_poly.pdbx_strand_id
1 'polypeptide(L)'
;MSNINELLELGLKFHGHKCPAMPMGLKAGLYAMEKLGVERARDGQLHAILELDENHCATCFADGVQVATGCTFGKGNISKTGDGKWGLTLIDKKSKRAVRIVPKAEVMQKNKETEFMKMRKSGIPASQVPNEIVQPLFDMVATAPFEMLFNSSEVFTYDWVDKPHTFDTIICSE
;
A
#
# COMPACT_ATOMS: atom_id res chain seq x y z
N MET A 1 4.57 16.27 9.81
CA MET A 1 4.51 14.84 9.43
C MET A 1 3.47 14.19 10.31
N SER A 2 2.52 13.47 9.73
CA SER A 2 1.53 12.68 10.47
C SER A 2 2.26 11.69 11.40
N ASN A 3 1.79 11.58 12.63
CA ASN A 3 2.31 10.62 13.60
C ASN A 3 2.13 9.20 13.04
N ILE A 4 3.22 8.49 12.75
CA ILE A 4 3.18 7.14 12.16
C ILE A 4 2.33 6.17 13.01
N ASN A 5 2.30 6.38 14.33
CA ASN A 5 1.49 5.58 15.24
C ASN A 5 -0.01 5.79 15.01
N GLU A 6 -0.45 7.03 14.83
CA GLU A 6 -1.85 7.35 14.54
C GLU A 6 -2.28 6.74 13.19
N LEU A 7 -1.41 6.79 12.19
CA LEU A 7 -1.68 6.16 10.89
C LEU A 7 -1.70 4.63 10.98
N LEU A 8 -0.84 4.02 11.80
CA LEU A 8 -0.85 2.57 12.03
C LEU A 8 -2.12 2.13 12.74
N GLU A 9 -2.57 2.89 13.75
CA GLU A 9 -3.85 2.64 14.43
C GLU A 9 -5.03 2.79 13.47
N LEU A 10 -5.07 3.87 12.67
CA LEU A 10 -6.08 4.07 11.64
C LEU A 10 -6.06 2.93 10.63
N GLY A 11 -4.88 2.55 10.15
CA GLY A 11 -4.71 1.46 9.20
C GLY A 11 -5.19 0.13 9.76
N LEU A 12 -4.91 -0.16 11.04
CA LEU A 12 -5.39 -1.38 11.69
C LEU A 12 -6.92 -1.39 11.82
N LYS A 13 -7.53 -0.27 12.24
CA LYS A 13 -8.99 -0.12 12.34
C LYS A 13 -9.68 -0.25 10.97
N PHE A 14 -9.10 0.35 9.93
CA PHE A 14 -9.61 0.26 8.56
C PHE A 14 -9.49 -1.15 7.98
N HIS A 15 -8.36 -1.81 8.23
CA HIS A 15 -8.02 -3.11 7.66
C HIS A 15 -8.69 -4.29 8.39
N GLY A 16 -8.93 -4.16 9.69
CA GLY A 16 -9.73 -5.11 10.49
C GLY A 16 -8.97 -6.29 11.08
N HIS A 17 -7.67 -6.47 10.81
CA HIS A 17 -6.84 -7.50 11.47
C HIS A 17 -5.35 -7.14 11.46
N LYS A 18 -4.56 -7.80 12.30
CA LYS A 18 -3.10 -7.64 12.29
C LYS A 18 -2.48 -8.53 11.22
N CYS A 19 -1.60 -7.95 10.42
CA CYS A 19 -0.76 -8.67 9.46
C CYS A 19 0.51 -7.84 9.18
N PRO A 20 1.60 -8.46 8.68
CA PRO A 20 2.81 -7.71 8.33
C PRO A 20 2.67 -6.88 7.03
N ALA A 21 1.67 -7.16 6.21
CA ALA A 21 1.51 -6.57 4.88
C ALA A 21 0.96 -5.13 4.90
N MET A 22 -0.04 -4.85 5.73
CA MET A 22 -0.63 -3.51 5.82
C MET A 22 0.37 -2.44 6.30
N PRO A 23 1.16 -2.66 7.38
CA PRO A 23 2.21 -1.72 7.79
C PRO A 23 3.27 -1.50 6.70
N MET A 24 3.58 -2.54 5.91
CA MET A 24 4.51 -2.43 4.78
C MET A 24 3.98 -1.45 3.72
N GLY A 25 2.70 -1.55 3.37
CA GLY A 25 2.05 -0.63 2.43
C GLY A 25 2.02 0.81 2.94
N LEU A 26 1.74 0.97 4.23
CA LEU A 26 1.71 2.27 4.88
C LEU A 26 3.08 2.95 4.80
N LYS A 27 4.16 2.23 5.14
CA LYS A 27 5.52 2.76 5.09
C LYS A 27 5.99 3.05 3.66
N ALA A 28 5.64 2.19 2.71
CA ALA A 28 5.93 2.43 1.29
C ALA A 28 5.26 3.73 0.80
N GLY A 29 4.00 3.95 1.17
CA GLY A 29 3.26 5.17 0.83
C GLY A 29 3.84 6.43 1.46
N LEU A 30 4.19 6.38 2.75
CA LEU A 30 4.82 7.51 3.45
C LEU A 30 6.16 7.90 2.82
N TYR A 31 7.01 6.91 2.56
CA TYR A 31 8.32 7.16 1.95
C TYR A 31 8.20 7.68 0.51
N ALA A 32 7.26 7.16 -0.27
CA ALA A 32 7.02 7.64 -1.63
C ALA A 32 6.60 9.13 -1.63
N MET A 33 5.74 9.53 -0.69
CA MET A 33 5.35 10.94 -0.52
C MET A 33 6.52 11.82 -0.09
N GLU A 34 7.35 11.35 0.84
CA GLU A 34 8.55 12.05 1.30
C GLU A 34 9.54 12.28 0.15
N LYS A 35 9.85 11.23 -0.63
CA LYS A 35 10.73 11.31 -1.81
C LYS A 35 10.22 12.29 -2.86
N LEU A 36 8.91 12.35 -3.06
CA LEU A 36 8.29 13.30 -3.99
C LEU A 36 8.12 14.69 -3.37
N GLY A 37 8.27 14.88 -2.05
CA GLY A 37 7.99 16.14 -1.38
C GLY A 37 6.52 16.57 -1.53
N VAL A 38 5.60 15.60 -1.48
CA VAL A 38 4.15 15.84 -1.58
C VAL A 38 3.44 15.52 -0.28
N GLU A 39 2.27 16.11 -0.09
CA GLU A 39 1.39 15.80 1.03
C GLU A 39 0.39 14.70 0.67
N ARG A 40 -0.23 14.13 1.71
CA ARG A 40 -1.32 13.17 1.58
C ARG A 40 -2.44 13.72 0.68
N ALA A 41 -2.87 12.91 -0.29
CA ALA A 41 -3.91 13.28 -1.24
C ALA A 41 -5.24 13.56 -0.54
N ARG A 42 -5.77 14.76 -0.78
CA ARG A 42 -7.15 15.14 -0.42
C ARG A 42 -8.13 14.78 -1.54
N ASP A 43 -7.67 14.88 -2.78
CA ASP A 43 -8.45 14.72 -4.01
C ASP A 43 -7.73 13.73 -4.95
N GLY A 44 -7.84 13.95 -6.27
CA GLY A 44 -7.20 13.15 -7.30
C GLY A 44 -5.80 13.60 -7.74
N GLN A 45 -5.11 14.47 -6.98
CA GLN A 45 -3.83 15.06 -7.38
C GLN A 45 -2.66 14.06 -7.40
N LEU A 46 -2.76 13.00 -6.60
CA LEU A 46 -1.82 11.87 -6.62
C LEU A 46 -2.51 10.64 -7.22
N HIS A 47 -1.74 9.77 -7.83
CA HIS A 47 -2.19 8.43 -8.27
C HIS A 47 -1.24 7.35 -7.76
N ALA A 48 -1.79 6.26 -7.23
CA ALA A 48 -1.02 5.10 -6.80
C ALA A 48 -1.24 3.91 -7.75
N ILE A 49 -0.17 3.45 -8.39
CA ILE A 49 -0.16 2.20 -9.17
C ILE A 49 0.43 1.09 -8.30
N LEU A 50 -0.34 0.04 -8.08
CA LEU A 50 0.05 -1.11 -7.27
C LEU A 50 0.33 -2.31 -8.15
N GLU A 51 1.46 -2.97 -7.93
CA GLU A 51 1.85 -4.17 -8.69
C GLU A 51 1.16 -5.46 -8.20
N LEU A 52 0.05 -5.31 -7.46
CA LEU A 52 -0.65 -6.42 -6.82
C LEU A 52 -1.51 -7.18 -7.84
N ASP A 53 -1.63 -8.49 -7.63
CA ASP A 53 -2.59 -9.34 -8.32
C ASP A 53 -3.91 -9.45 -7.53
N GLU A 54 -5.00 -9.80 -8.20
CA GLU A 54 -6.36 -9.88 -7.67
C GLU A 54 -6.54 -11.00 -6.65
N ASN A 55 -5.85 -12.13 -6.85
CA ASN A 55 -5.98 -13.34 -6.01
C ASN A 55 -4.75 -13.61 -5.14
N HIS A 56 -3.93 -12.59 -4.91
CA HIS A 56 -2.69 -12.74 -4.15
C HIS A 56 -2.88 -12.38 -2.66
N CYS A 57 -2.15 -13.05 -1.76
CA CYS A 57 -2.12 -12.76 -0.32
C CYS A 57 -1.54 -11.37 0.05
N ALA A 58 -1.26 -10.53 -0.95
CA ALA A 58 -0.61 -9.24 -0.84
C ALA A 58 -1.60 -8.08 -0.76
N THR A 59 -2.89 -8.33 -0.94
CA THR A 59 -3.91 -7.27 -1.07
C THR A 59 -3.97 -6.34 0.14
N CYS A 60 -3.59 -6.83 1.33
CA CYS A 60 -3.49 -6.05 2.55
C CYS A 60 -2.49 -4.86 2.45
N PHE A 61 -1.48 -4.98 1.56
CA PHE A 61 -0.54 -3.90 1.26
C PHE A 61 -1.25 -2.67 0.70
N ALA A 62 -2.28 -2.86 -0.12
CA ALA A 62 -3.04 -1.76 -0.71
C ALA A 62 -3.68 -0.87 0.36
N ASP A 63 -4.25 -1.46 1.41
CA ASP A 63 -4.91 -0.71 2.48
C ASP A 63 -3.94 0.22 3.22
N GLY A 64 -2.72 -0.25 3.48
CA GLY A 64 -1.67 0.59 4.03
C GLY A 64 -1.33 1.77 3.11
N VAL A 65 -1.19 1.52 1.81
CA VAL A 65 -0.95 2.58 0.82
C VAL A 65 -2.10 3.59 0.79
N GLN A 66 -3.35 3.12 0.83
CA GLN A 66 -4.53 3.99 0.86
C GLN A 66 -4.54 4.91 2.08
N VAL A 67 -4.26 4.36 3.25
CA VAL A 67 -4.22 5.09 4.52
C VAL A 67 -3.11 6.15 4.49
N ALA A 68 -1.90 5.77 4.08
CA ALA A 68 -0.75 6.65 4.02
C ALA A 68 -0.93 7.78 2.99
N THR A 69 -1.18 7.41 1.73
CA THR A 69 -1.12 8.35 0.60
C THR A 69 -2.42 9.12 0.39
N GLY A 70 -3.54 8.63 0.93
CA GLY A 70 -4.86 9.13 0.57
C GLY A 70 -5.28 8.77 -0.86
N CYS A 71 -4.50 7.99 -1.61
CA CYS A 71 -4.95 7.43 -2.89
C CYS A 71 -5.90 6.26 -2.60
N THR A 72 -7.20 6.41 -2.83
CA THR A 72 -8.21 5.43 -2.38
C THR A 72 -9.05 4.91 -3.53
N PHE A 73 -9.57 3.68 -3.38
CA PHE A 73 -10.43 3.06 -4.39
C PHE A 73 -11.63 3.93 -4.75
N GLY A 74 -12.34 4.46 -3.74
CA GLY A 74 -13.52 5.32 -3.95
C GLY A 74 -13.21 6.67 -4.62
N LYS A 75 -11.97 7.18 -4.51
CA LYS A 75 -11.56 8.39 -5.25
C LYS A 75 -11.09 8.07 -6.68
N GLY A 76 -10.96 6.80 -7.02
CA GLY A 76 -10.49 6.35 -8.33
C GLY A 76 -9.01 6.64 -8.60
N ASN A 77 -8.24 7.08 -7.60
CA ASN A 77 -6.84 7.44 -7.76
C ASN A 77 -5.85 6.37 -7.27
N ILE A 78 -6.28 5.12 -7.33
CA ILE A 78 -5.46 3.93 -7.11
C ILE A 78 -5.81 2.86 -8.14
N SER A 79 -4.82 2.14 -8.62
CA SER A 79 -4.99 1.10 -9.65
C SER A 79 -4.06 -0.08 -9.40
N LYS A 80 -4.40 -1.25 -9.93
CA LYS A 80 -3.59 -2.46 -9.87
C LYS A 80 -3.14 -2.86 -11.28
N THR A 81 -1.93 -3.41 -11.40
CA THR A 81 -1.40 -3.93 -12.68
C THR A 81 -1.59 -5.42 -12.87
N GLY A 82 -1.77 -6.20 -11.80
CA GLY A 82 -1.87 -7.66 -11.88
C GLY A 82 -0.53 -8.40 -11.79
N ASP A 83 0.58 -7.74 -11.50
CA ASP A 83 1.93 -8.34 -11.56
C ASP A 83 2.27 -9.31 -10.40
N GLY A 84 1.44 -9.37 -9.34
CA GLY A 84 1.66 -10.22 -8.18
C GLY A 84 2.82 -9.78 -7.26
N LYS A 85 3.24 -8.51 -7.32
CA LYS A 85 4.36 -7.94 -6.53
C LYS A 85 3.87 -6.87 -5.57
N TRP A 86 4.58 -6.68 -4.47
CA TRP A 86 4.29 -5.63 -3.48
C TRP A 86 4.87 -4.29 -3.92
N GLY A 87 4.67 -3.91 -5.18
CA GLY A 87 5.19 -2.65 -5.73
C GLY A 87 4.20 -1.51 -5.60
N LEU A 88 4.71 -0.33 -5.27
CA LEU A 88 4.00 0.94 -5.34
C LEU A 88 4.76 1.88 -6.29
N THR A 89 4.08 2.41 -7.30
CA THR A 89 4.50 3.63 -7.98
C THR A 89 3.54 4.74 -7.58
N LEU A 90 4.04 5.75 -6.89
CA LEU A 90 3.28 6.96 -6.55
C LEU A 90 3.59 8.05 -7.58
N ILE A 91 2.56 8.71 -8.09
CA ILE A 91 2.65 9.72 -9.14
C ILE A 91 2.06 11.02 -8.60
N ASP A 92 2.83 12.10 -8.67
CA ASP A 92 2.32 13.46 -8.57
C ASP A 92 1.97 13.96 -9.97
N LYS A 93 0.65 14.05 -10.24
CA LYS A 93 0.13 14.43 -11.55
C LYS A 93 0.50 15.85 -11.93
N LYS A 94 0.63 16.75 -10.95
CA LYS A 94 0.92 18.17 -11.20
C LYS A 94 2.36 18.37 -11.63
N SER A 95 3.31 17.78 -10.92
CA SER A 95 4.74 17.90 -11.26
C SER A 95 5.19 16.87 -12.30
N LYS A 96 4.33 15.92 -12.69
CA LYS A 96 4.64 14.83 -13.61
C LYS A 96 5.84 14.00 -13.15
N ARG A 97 5.93 13.79 -11.83
CA ARG A 97 7.01 13.03 -11.20
C ARG A 97 6.44 11.80 -10.53
N ALA A 98 7.22 10.73 -10.56
CA ALA A 98 6.87 9.48 -9.92
C ALA A 98 8.08 8.90 -9.18
N VAL A 99 7.79 8.04 -8.21
CA VAL A 99 8.78 7.22 -7.53
C VAL A 99 8.21 5.82 -7.34
N ARG A 100 9.07 4.81 -7.53
CA ARG A 100 8.71 3.40 -7.36
C ARG A 100 9.38 2.82 -6.12
N ILE A 101 8.57 2.26 -5.23
CA ILE A 101 8.99 1.63 -3.98
C ILE A 101 8.61 0.14 -4.03
N VAL A 102 9.57 -0.72 -3.69
CA VAL A 102 9.36 -2.17 -3.60
C VAL A 102 10.03 -2.75 -2.37
N PRO A 103 9.41 -3.69 -1.64
CA PRO A 103 10.10 -4.44 -0.61
C PRO A 103 11.29 -5.19 -1.18
N LYS A 104 12.37 -5.28 -0.40
CA LYS A 104 13.56 -6.04 -0.81
C LYS A 104 13.26 -7.52 -0.96
N ALA A 105 13.94 -8.17 -1.89
CA ALA A 105 13.71 -9.58 -2.21
C ALA A 105 13.94 -10.48 -0.99
N GLU A 106 15.00 -10.22 -0.22
CA GLU A 106 15.34 -10.93 1.00
C GLU A 106 14.28 -10.77 2.10
N VAL A 107 13.63 -9.61 2.20
CA VAL A 107 12.53 -9.37 3.14
C VAL A 107 11.31 -10.17 2.73
N MET A 108 11.00 -10.22 1.43
CA MET A 108 9.90 -11.02 0.90
C MET A 108 10.13 -12.51 1.04
N GLN A 109 11.37 -12.98 0.86
CA GLN A 109 11.75 -14.38 1.10
C GLN A 109 11.56 -14.75 2.56
N LYS A 110 12.14 -13.99 3.49
CA LYS A 110 11.96 -14.21 4.94
C LYS A 110 10.49 -14.19 5.35
N ASN A 111 9.69 -13.27 4.81
CA ASN A 111 8.26 -13.22 5.08
C ASN A 111 7.56 -14.54 4.71
N LYS A 112 7.88 -15.13 3.55
CA LYS A 112 7.29 -16.41 3.09
C LYS A 112 7.59 -17.61 3.99
N GLU A 113 8.66 -17.54 4.77
CA GLU A 113 9.13 -18.60 5.68
C GLU A 113 8.54 -18.48 7.09
N THR A 114 7.91 -17.33 7.42
CA THR A 114 7.31 -17.10 8.73
C THR A 114 6.20 -18.08 9.05
N GLU A 115 6.01 -18.34 10.35
CA GLU A 115 4.91 -19.18 10.82
C GLU A 115 3.53 -18.61 10.44
N PHE A 116 3.40 -17.27 10.49
CA PHE A 116 2.22 -16.57 9.96
C PHE A 116 1.90 -16.99 8.53
N MET A 117 2.88 -16.99 7.62
CA MET A 117 2.64 -17.38 6.24
C MET A 117 2.37 -18.87 6.07
N LYS A 118 2.95 -19.75 6.90
CA LYS A 118 2.62 -21.18 6.89
C LYS A 118 1.17 -21.43 7.30
N MET A 119 0.71 -20.79 8.39
CA MET A 119 -0.69 -20.86 8.83
C MET A 119 -1.65 -20.29 7.78
N ARG A 120 -1.30 -19.16 7.15
CA ARG A 120 -2.10 -18.61 6.03
C ARG A 120 -2.20 -19.58 4.85
N LYS A 121 -1.11 -20.29 4.52
CA LYS A 121 -1.08 -21.30 3.45
C LYS A 121 -1.89 -22.55 3.78
N SER A 122 -2.04 -22.91 5.06
CA SER A 122 -2.92 -24.01 5.49
C SER A 122 -4.40 -23.63 5.54
N GLY A 123 -4.76 -22.41 5.14
CA GLY A 123 -6.15 -21.95 5.05
C GLY A 123 -6.63 -21.17 6.27
N ILE A 124 -5.77 -20.94 7.28
CA ILE A 124 -6.14 -20.13 8.45
C ILE A 124 -6.22 -18.66 8.04
N PRO A 125 -7.37 -17.97 8.24
CA PRO A 125 -7.48 -16.53 8.00
C PRO A 125 -6.55 -15.73 8.93
N ALA A 126 -6.03 -14.57 8.49
CA ALA A 126 -5.10 -13.78 9.32
C ALA A 126 -5.73 -13.31 10.63
N SER A 127 -7.04 -13.06 10.66
CA SER A 127 -7.76 -12.70 11.88
C SER A 127 -7.79 -13.80 12.94
N GLN A 128 -7.49 -15.04 12.55
CA GLN A 128 -7.45 -16.21 13.44
C GLN A 128 -6.02 -16.65 13.77
N VAL A 129 -4.99 -16.00 13.20
CA VAL A 129 -3.61 -16.30 13.56
C VAL A 129 -3.35 -15.76 14.98
N PRO A 130 -2.80 -16.57 15.90
CA PRO A 130 -2.53 -16.14 17.26
C PRO A 130 -1.67 -14.88 17.35
N ASN A 131 -1.98 -14.02 18.32
CA ASN A 131 -1.31 -12.72 18.47
C ASN A 131 0.19 -12.88 18.73
N GLU A 132 0.60 -13.90 19.47
CA GLU A 132 1.99 -14.24 19.74
C GLU A 132 2.82 -14.52 18.47
N ILE A 133 2.18 -14.90 17.36
CA ILE A 133 2.83 -15.13 16.07
C ILE A 133 2.85 -13.85 15.23
N VAL A 134 1.74 -13.12 15.16
CA VAL A 134 1.62 -11.97 14.26
C VAL A 134 2.16 -10.66 14.85
N GLN A 135 2.09 -10.48 16.17
CA GLN A 135 2.52 -9.26 16.86
C GLN A 135 4.01 -8.95 16.63
N PRO A 136 4.95 -9.90 16.79
CA PRO A 136 6.36 -9.61 16.54
C PRO A 136 6.65 -9.21 15.09
N LEU A 137 5.94 -9.79 14.12
CA LEU A 137 6.08 -9.46 12.70
C LEU A 137 5.53 -8.06 12.41
N PHE A 138 4.38 -7.72 12.99
CA PHE A 138 3.78 -6.41 12.88
C PHE A 138 4.71 -5.33 13.44
N ASP A 139 5.22 -5.53 14.66
CA ASP A 139 6.11 -4.58 15.34
C ASP A 139 7.44 -4.40 14.62
N MET A 140 8.01 -5.50 14.10
CA MET A 140 9.22 -5.45 13.28
C MET A 140 9.02 -4.57 12.05
N VAL A 141 7.94 -4.78 11.29
CA VAL A 141 7.67 -3.95 10.10
C VAL A 141 7.37 -2.50 10.50
N ALA A 142 6.61 -2.28 11.56
CA ALA A 142 6.26 -0.93 12.04
C ALA A 142 7.51 -0.13 12.42
N THR A 143 8.48 -0.74 13.10
CA THR A 143 9.65 -0.06 13.68
C THR A 143 10.90 -0.06 12.79
N ALA A 144 11.05 -1.02 11.87
CA ALA A 144 12.28 -1.14 11.08
C ALA A 144 12.55 0.10 10.19
N PRO A 145 13.81 0.56 10.06
CA PRO A 145 14.16 1.62 9.11
C PRO A 145 13.74 1.28 7.66
N PHE A 146 13.45 2.32 6.86
CA PHE A 146 13.03 2.15 5.47
C PHE A 146 14.04 1.34 4.67
N GLU A 147 15.32 1.64 4.82
CA GLU A 147 16.44 1.06 4.10
C GLU A 147 16.61 -0.44 4.38
N MET A 148 16.05 -0.94 5.50
CA MET A 148 16.03 -2.38 5.79
C MET A 148 14.91 -3.11 5.06
N LEU A 149 13.82 -2.41 4.72
CA LEU A 149 12.60 -3.02 4.19
C LEU A 149 12.48 -2.88 2.67
N PHE A 150 12.94 -1.77 2.09
CA PHE A 150 12.60 -1.38 0.73
C PHE A 150 13.81 -1.02 -0.14
N ASN A 151 13.61 -1.14 -1.45
CA ASN A 151 14.36 -0.45 -2.48
C ASN A 151 13.48 0.69 -3.04
N SER A 152 14.11 1.80 -3.40
CA SER A 152 13.48 2.95 -4.07
C SER A 152 14.15 3.18 -5.41
N SER A 153 13.38 3.55 -6.42
CA SER A 153 13.93 4.20 -7.62
C SER A 153 14.39 5.62 -7.31
N GLU A 154 15.16 6.20 -8.22
CA GLU A 154 15.22 7.66 -8.34
C GLU A 154 13.85 8.23 -8.73
N VAL A 155 13.65 9.52 -8.49
CA VAL A 155 12.45 10.22 -8.98
C VAL A 155 12.57 10.37 -10.49
N PHE A 156 11.52 9.97 -11.21
CA PHE A 156 11.50 9.98 -12.66
C PHE A 156 10.25 10.70 -13.20
N THR A 157 10.29 11.12 -14.46
CA THR A 157 9.16 11.77 -15.12
C THR A 157 8.09 10.74 -15.49
N TYR A 158 6.83 11.06 -15.20
CA TYR A 158 5.67 10.26 -15.57
C TYR A 158 4.55 11.18 -16.06
N ASP A 159 4.22 11.09 -17.35
CA ASP A 159 3.14 11.86 -17.96
C ASP A 159 1.78 11.20 -17.71
N TRP A 160 1.10 11.62 -16.63
CA TRP A 160 -0.26 11.20 -16.34
C TRP A 160 -1.28 12.08 -17.07
N VAL A 161 -2.31 11.46 -17.64
CA VAL A 161 -3.45 12.15 -18.26
C VAL A 161 -4.74 11.64 -17.64
N ASP A 162 -5.47 12.52 -16.96
CA ASP A 162 -6.78 12.18 -16.42
C ASP A 162 -7.82 12.05 -17.53
N LYS A 163 -8.72 11.07 -17.37
CA LYS A 163 -9.94 11.01 -18.17
C LYS A 163 -10.92 12.08 -17.65
N PRO A 164 -11.68 12.75 -18.53
CA PRO A 164 -12.65 13.74 -18.09
C PRO A 164 -13.69 13.09 -17.18
N HIS A 165 -14.03 13.77 -16.08
CA HIS A 165 -15.20 13.41 -15.29
C HIS A 165 -16.46 13.70 -16.10
N THR A 166 -17.43 12.79 -16.04
CA THR A 166 -18.80 13.03 -16.50
C THR A 166 -19.72 13.12 -15.29
N PHE A 167 -20.68 14.04 -15.36
CA PHE A 167 -21.80 14.15 -14.43
C PHE A 167 -23.11 13.69 -15.10
N ASP A 168 -23.01 13.16 -16.30
CA ASP A 168 -24.16 12.71 -17.08
C ASP A 168 -24.76 11.48 -16.39
N THR A 169 -26.07 11.55 -16.15
CA THR A 169 -26.84 10.45 -15.58
C THR A 169 -28.06 10.21 -16.45
N ILE A 170 -28.45 8.95 -16.58
CA ILE A 170 -29.72 8.54 -17.16
C ILE A 170 -30.50 7.79 -16.08
N ILE A 171 -31.81 8.00 -16.03
CA ILE A 171 -32.68 7.22 -15.16
C ILE A 171 -32.77 5.82 -15.75
N CYS A 172 -32.41 4.79 -14.98
CA CYS A 172 -32.63 3.41 -15.39
C CYS A 172 -34.13 3.16 -15.55
N SER A 173 -34.53 2.42 -16.58
CA SER A 173 -35.94 2.11 -16.83
C SER A 173 -36.56 1.15 -15.81
N GLU A 174 -35.74 0.49 -14.99
CA GLU A 174 -36.12 -0.48 -13.96
C GLU A 174 -35.28 -0.28 -12.69
#